data_AF-A0A358DKY2-F1
#
_entry.id   AF-A0A358DKY2-F1
#
_cell.length_a   1.000
_cell.length_b   1.000
_cell.length_c   1.000
_cell.angle_alpha   90.00
_cell.angle_beta   90.00
_cell.angle_gamma   90.00
#
_symmetry.space_group_name_H-M   'P 1'
#
loop_
_entity.id
_entity.type
_entity.pdbx_description
1 polymer ?
#
loop_
_entity_poly.entity_id
_entity_poly.type
_entity_poly.pdbx_seq_one_letter_code
_entity_poly.pdbx_strand_id
1 'polypeptide(L)'
;MKRMNTIWIALALMLTACGGDDPSPITPKPDVEVKWEITPATTQFSAKGEIKNIVVTANGDWTATSGQSWCSLTPDKGGNGQTLVKISATANPKEEVRNAEITFTSGKYSQKYTVSQDAGTIGNYVPTGYNLVWAEEFDAARLSSGKPALPDTQKWWYENLPKGTVNNELQTYVGGFRGTDTVAAIH
;
A
#
# COMPACT_ATOMS: atom_id res chain seq x y z
N MET A 1 -115.06 2.91 23.25
CA MET A 1 -114.97 4.31 23.71
C MET A 1 -113.51 4.68 23.89
N LYS A 2 -113.10 5.81 23.28
CA LYS A 2 -111.96 6.71 23.62
C LYS A 2 -110.52 6.15 23.45
N ARG A 3 -109.76 6.67 22.46
CA ARG A 3 -108.76 7.78 22.53
C ARG A 3 -107.41 7.28 23.11
N MET A 4 -106.20 7.62 22.67
CA MET A 4 -105.66 8.55 21.66
C MET A 4 -104.12 8.41 21.68
N ASN A 5 -103.51 8.39 20.48
CA ASN A 5 -102.22 8.97 20.06
C ASN A 5 -101.10 9.29 21.07
N THR A 6 -99.87 8.78 20.84
CA THR A 6 -98.62 9.55 21.05
C THR A 6 -97.47 9.01 20.19
N ILE A 7 -96.97 9.85 19.28
CA ILE A 7 -95.73 9.73 18.49
C ILE A 7 -94.63 10.48 19.25
N TRP A 8 -93.39 9.99 19.38
CA TRP A 8 -92.15 10.81 19.41
C TRP A 8 -90.88 9.97 19.12
N ILE A 9 -90.27 10.26 17.96
CA ILE A 9 -88.84 10.50 17.65
C ILE A 9 -87.76 9.39 17.66
N ALA A 10 -86.98 9.49 16.58
CA ALA A 10 -85.89 8.67 16.07
C ALA A 10 -84.60 8.63 16.91
N LEU A 11 -83.86 7.52 16.75
CA LEU A 11 -82.39 7.56 16.70
C LEU A 11 -81.88 6.51 15.70
N ALA A 12 -81.27 7.01 14.63
CA ALA A 12 -80.52 6.24 13.66
C ALA A 12 -79.17 5.83 14.24
N LEU A 13 -78.72 4.60 13.97
CA LEU A 13 -77.29 4.28 13.92
C LEU A 13 -77.06 3.32 12.74
N MET A 14 -76.73 3.90 11.59
CA MET A 14 -76.13 3.17 10.47
C MET A 14 -74.61 3.11 10.67
N LEU A 15 -74.07 1.90 10.44
CA LEU A 15 -72.76 1.56 9.87
C LEU A 15 -71.49 2.17 10.51
N THR A 16 -70.65 1.30 11.07
CA THR A 16 -69.24 1.14 10.63
C THR A 16 -68.73 -0.26 11.03
N ALA A 17 -68.80 -1.21 10.10
CA ALA A 17 -67.98 -2.42 10.17
C ALA A 17 -66.54 -1.99 9.86
N CYS A 18 -65.70 -1.90 10.89
CA CYS A 18 -64.27 -1.69 10.73
C CYS A 18 -63.66 -3.03 10.30
N GLY A 19 -63.51 -3.25 9.00
CA GLY A 19 -62.61 -4.25 8.46
C GLY A 19 -61.18 -3.82 8.77
N GLY A 20 -60.67 -4.21 9.92
CA GLY A 20 -59.27 -4.08 10.26
C GLY A 20 -58.48 -5.10 9.46
N ASP A 21 -57.79 -4.64 8.42
CA ASP A 21 -56.67 -5.39 7.83
C ASP A 21 -55.56 -5.45 8.89
N ASP A 22 -55.61 -6.47 9.75
CA ASP A 22 -54.49 -6.80 10.62
C ASP A 22 -53.30 -7.16 9.71
N PRO A 23 -52.19 -6.41 9.71
CA PRO A 23 -51.01 -6.81 8.98
C PRO A 23 -50.55 -8.16 9.55
N SER A 24 -50.44 -9.15 8.66
CA SER A 24 -49.89 -10.45 9.02
C SER A 24 -48.56 -10.25 9.77
N PRO A 25 -48.28 -11.03 10.84
CA PRO A 25 -47.03 -10.90 11.57
C PRO A 25 -45.85 -11.00 10.61
N ILE A 26 -45.11 -9.90 10.44
CA ILE A 26 -43.82 -9.91 9.75
C ILE A 26 -42.86 -10.72 10.63
N THR A 27 -42.75 -12.02 10.39
CA THR A 27 -41.66 -12.82 10.94
C THR A 27 -40.36 -12.30 10.32
N PRO A 28 -39.42 -11.72 11.10
CA PRO A 28 -38.17 -11.26 10.54
C PRO A 28 -37.45 -12.44 9.89
N LYS A 29 -37.09 -12.28 8.61
CA LYS A 29 -36.28 -13.24 7.87
C LYS A 29 -35.01 -13.50 8.69
N PRO A 30 -34.61 -14.77 8.93
CA PRO A 30 -33.38 -15.07 9.64
C PRO A 30 -32.20 -14.35 8.99
N ASP A 31 -31.43 -13.64 9.80
CA ASP A 31 -30.21 -12.97 9.35
C ASP A 31 -29.23 -14.03 8.85
N VAL A 32 -28.81 -13.89 7.59
CA VAL A 32 -27.85 -14.82 6.97
C VAL A 32 -26.45 -14.35 7.34
N GLU A 33 -25.78 -15.12 8.20
CA GLU A 33 -24.40 -14.83 8.58
C GLU A 33 -23.46 -14.88 7.37
N VAL A 34 -22.57 -13.90 7.27
CA VAL A 34 -21.58 -13.83 6.18
C VAL A 34 -20.39 -14.70 6.50
N LYS A 35 -20.07 -15.65 5.60
CA LYS A 35 -18.89 -16.51 5.66
C LYS A 35 -17.85 -16.04 4.66
N TRP A 36 -16.60 -16.05 5.09
CA TRP A 36 -15.45 -15.62 4.30
C TRP A 36 -14.39 -16.71 4.28
N GLU A 37 -13.81 -16.93 3.12
CA GLU A 37 -12.60 -17.73 2.97
C GLU A 37 -11.65 -16.98 2.03
N ILE A 38 -10.51 -16.55 2.57
CA ILE A 38 -9.50 -15.80 1.80
C ILE A 38 -8.23 -16.65 1.71
N THR A 39 -7.83 -16.97 0.49
CA THR A 39 -6.66 -17.83 0.23
C THR A 39 -5.63 -17.10 -0.64
N PRO A 40 -4.34 -17.06 -0.24
CA PRO A 40 -3.80 -17.50 1.05
C PRO A 40 -4.28 -16.64 2.22
N ALA A 41 -4.26 -17.17 3.45
CA ALA A 41 -4.76 -16.47 4.66
C ALA A 41 -3.98 -15.20 5.03
N THR A 42 -2.71 -15.13 4.65
CA THR A 42 -1.88 -13.93 4.75
C THR A 42 -1.00 -13.83 3.51
N THR A 43 -0.51 -12.62 3.23
CA THR A 43 0.43 -12.39 2.13
C THR A 43 1.65 -11.62 2.64
N GLN A 44 2.83 -12.09 2.29
CA GLN A 44 4.09 -11.39 2.51
C GLN A 44 4.62 -10.86 1.17
N PHE A 45 5.04 -9.60 1.12
CA PHE A 45 5.61 -8.93 -0.05
C PHE A 45 7.10 -8.66 0.15
N SER A 46 7.86 -8.70 -0.94
CA SER A 46 9.23 -8.20 -0.95
C SER A 46 9.28 -6.67 -0.81
N ALA A 47 10.42 -6.16 -0.37
CA ALA A 47 10.62 -4.72 -0.20
C ALA A 47 10.60 -3.92 -1.51
N LYS A 48 10.83 -4.56 -2.67
CA LYS A 48 10.82 -3.88 -3.97
C LYS A 48 9.41 -3.43 -4.41
N GLY A 49 8.37 -3.95 -3.75
CA GLY A 49 7.00 -3.80 -4.20
C GLY A 49 6.68 -4.81 -5.30
N GLU A 50 5.48 -5.38 -5.26
CA GLU A 50 5.02 -6.39 -6.21
C GLU A 50 3.49 -6.45 -6.18
N ILE A 51 2.93 -7.32 -7.03
CA ILE A 51 1.51 -7.63 -7.07
C ILE A 51 1.33 -9.11 -6.76
N LYS A 52 0.43 -9.44 -5.83
CA LYS A 52 0.06 -10.81 -5.50
C LYS A 52 -1.44 -11.01 -5.60
N ASN A 53 -1.84 -12.21 -5.99
CA ASN A 53 -3.23 -12.58 -6.12
C ASN A 53 -3.71 -13.31 -4.86
N ILE A 54 -4.92 -13.00 -4.42
CA ILE A 54 -5.67 -13.74 -3.42
C ILE A 54 -7.03 -14.13 -4.01
N VAL A 55 -7.62 -15.20 -3.50
CA VAL A 55 -8.99 -15.61 -3.82
C VAL A 55 -9.86 -15.33 -2.61
N VAL A 56 -10.89 -14.52 -2.80
CA VAL A 56 -11.90 -14.19 -1.78
C VAL A 56 -13.17 -14.95 -2.12
N THR A 57 -13.58 -15.87 -1.25
CA THR A 57 -14.86 -16.57 -1.32
C THR A 57 -15.78 -16.00 -0.26
N ALA A 58 -16.94 -15.48 -0.67
CA ALA A 58 -17.96 -14.94 0.23
C ALA A 58 -19.36 -15.42 -0.15
N ASN A 59 -20.30 -15.44 0.78
CA ASN A 59 -21.71 -15.75 0.51
C ASN A 59 -22.61 -14.50 0.41
N GLY A 60 -22.01 -13.30 0.32
CA GLY A 60 -22.70 -12.02 0.20
C GLY A 60 -21.85 -10.98 -0.51
N ASP A 61 -22.46 -9.87 -0.89
CA ASP A 61 -21.76 -8.74 -1.50
C ASP A 61 -20.84 -8.06 -0.50
N TRP A 62 -19.68 -7.63 -0.96
CA TRP A 62 -18.66 -7.06 -0.09
C TRP A 62 -17.90 -5.92 -0.73
N THR A 63 -17.36 -5.05 0.12
CA THR A 63 -16.37 -4.03 -0.22
C THR A 63 -15.13 -4.24 0.63
N ALA A 64 -13.99 -3.72 0.17
CA ALA A 64 -12.73 -3.86 0.87
C ALA A 64 -11.91 -2.57 0.82
N THR A 65 -11.33 -2.21 1.96
CA THR A 65 -10.52 -1.00 2.12
C THR A 65 -9.17 -1.34 2.73
N SER A 66 -8.12 -0.70 2.23
CA SER A 66 -6.78 -0.83 2.80
C SER A 66 -6.56 0.21 3.90
N GLY A 67 -5.99 -0.20 5.03
CA GLY A 67 -5.60 0.69 6.11
C GLY A 67 -4.30 1.47 5.86
N GLN A 68 -3.63 1.26 4.72
CA GLN A 68 -2.35 1.89 4.40
C GLN A 68 -2.27 2.29 2.93
N SER A 69 -1.74 3.48 2.64
CA SER A 69 -1.67 4.02 1.27
C SER A 69 -0.68 3.28 0.35
N TRP A 70 0.31 2.59 0.92
CA TRP A 70 1.29 1.80 0.15
C TRP A 70 0.76 0.43 -0.28
N CYS A 71 -0.39 -0.01 0.25
CA CYS A 71 -1.03 -1.27 -0.08
C CYS A 71 -2.42 -0.97 -0.69
N SER A 72 -2.69 -1.44 -1.89
CA SER A 72 -3.98 -1.31 -2.55
C SER A 72 -4.48 -2.66 -3.05
N LEU A 73 -5.77 -2.73 -3.38
CA LEU A 73 -6.37 -3.94 -3.93
C LEU A 73 -7.30 -3.63 -5.11
N THR A 74 -7.43 -4.57 -6.04
CA THR A 74 -8.36 -4.46 -7.17
C THR A 74 -8.87 -5.85 -7.59
N PRO A 75 -10.19 -6.04 -7.73
CA PRO A 75 -11.26 -5.10 -7.41
C PRO A 75 -11.38 -4.86 -5.90
N ASP A 76 -11.94 -3.71 -5.52
CA ASP A 76 -12.23 -3.31 -4.12
C ASP A 76 -13.64 -3.75 -3.66
N LYS A 77 -14.34 -4.50 -4.51
CA LYS A 77 -15.67 -5.04 -4.26
C LYS A 77 -15.86 -6.37 -4.97
N GLY A 78 -16.76 -7.18 -4.45
CA GLY A 78 -17.16 -8.44 -5.06
C GLY A 78 -18.52 -8.90 -4.55
N GLY A 79 -18.89 -10.10 -4.97
CA GLY A 79 -20.20 -10.67 -4.70
C GLY A 79 -20.12 -12.06 -4.08
N ASN A 80 -21.29 -12.69 -4.02
CA ASN A 80 -21.41 -14.11 -3.70
C ASN A 80 -20.56 -14.97 -4.67
N GLY A 81 -19.81 -15.92 -4.11
CA GLY A 81 -18.90 -16.80 -4.83
C GLY A 81 -17.44 -16.37 -4.69
N GLN A 82 -16.63 -16.81 -5.65
CA GLN A 82 -15.19 -16.54 -5.68
C GLN A 82 -14.86 -15.30 -6.49
N THR A 83 -14.00 -14.45 -5.95
CA THR A 83 -13.44 -13.29 -6.63
C THR A 83 -11.92 -13.33 -6.53
N LEU A 84 -11.24 -13.22 -7.68
CA LEU A 84 -9.80 -13.04 -7.72
C LEU A 84 -9.46 -11.57 -7.45
N VAL A 85 -8.72 -11.30 -6.37
CA VAL A 85 -8.31 -9.95 -5.97
C VAL A 85 -6.80 -9.83 -6.09
N LYS A 86 -6.35 -8.75 -6.74
CA LYS A 86 -4.94 -8.39 -6.85
C LYS A 86 -4.60 -7.41 -5.73
N ILE A 87 -3.68 -7.77 -4.86
CA ILE A 87 -3.09 -6.86 -3.87
C ILE A 87 -1.80 -6.32 -4.46
N SER A 88 -1.66 -4.99 -4.46
CA SER A 88 -0.47 -4.28 -4.95
C SER A 88 0.20 -3.57 -3.79
N ALA A 89 1.50 -3.78 -3.59
CA ALA A 89 2.30 -3.07 -2.61
C ALA A 89 3.37 -2.23 -3.31
N THR A 90 3.51 -0.96 -2.94
CA THR A 90 4.64 -0.12 -3.40
C THR A 90 5.93 -0.51 -2.67
N ALA A 91 7.08 -0.06 -3.16
CA ALA A 91 8.37 -0.33 -2.52
C ALA A 91 8.41 0.17 -1.07
N ASN A 92 9.04 -0.59 -0.19
CA ASN A 92 9.34 -0.19 1.18
C ASN A 92 10.73 0.44 1.23
N PRO A 93 10.87 1.76 1.48
CA PRO A 93 12.18 2.40 1.59
C PRO A 93 12.77 2.32 3.01
N LYS A 94 12.03 1.76 3.98
CA LYS A 94 12.45 1.71 5.39
C LYS A 94 13.18 0.40 5.68
N GLU A 95 14.15 0.43 6.59
CA GLU A 95 14.88 -0.75 7.08
C GLU A 95 14.07 -1.59 8.08
N GLU A 96 12.77 -1.32 8.20
CA GLU A 96 11.85 -2.04 9.05
C GLU A 96 10.74 -2.69 8.22
N VAL A 97 10.33 -3.87 8.66
CA VAL A 97 9.13 -4.55 8.15
C VAL A 97 7.92 -3.68 8.42
N ARG A 98 7.01 -3.59 7.44
CA ARG A 98 5.75 -2.85 7.59
C ARG A 98 4.57 -3.75 7.30
N ASN A 99 3.46 -3.50 8.00
CA ASN A 99 2.23 -4.28 7.88
C ASN A 99 1.05 -3.37 7.51
N ALA A 100 0.15 -3.89 6.69
CA ALA A 100 -1.14 -3.30 6.37
C ALA A 100 -2.26 -4.27 6.72
N GLU A 101 -3.41 -3.71 7.10
CA GLU A 101 -4.63 -4.47 7.31
C GLU A 101 -5.64 -4.04 6.24
N ILE A 102 -6.13 -5.00 5.46
CA ILE A 102 -7.25 -4.82 4.54
C ILE A 102 -8.50 -5.29 5.25
N THR A 103 -9.54 -4.45 5.27
CA THR A 103 -10.82 -4.76 5.91
C THR A 103 -11.87 -5.04 4.84
N PHE A 104 -12.35 -6.28 4.77
CA PHE A 104 -13.50 -6.69 3.97
C PHE A 104 -14.77 -6.47 4.79
N THR A 105 -15.80 -5.88 4.19
CA THR A 105 -17.07 -5.54 4.85
C THR A 105 -18.25 -6.06 4.04
N SER A 106 -19.20 -6.72 4.69
CA SER A 106 -20.48 -7.14 4.12
C SER A 106 -21.60 -6.88 5.13
N GLY A 107 -22.39 -5.84 4.90
CA GLY A 107 -23.39 -5.36 5.86
C GLY A 107 -22.75 -5.02 7.21
N LYS A 108 -23.14 -5.72 8.27
CA LYS A 108 -22.58 -5.57 9.63
C LYS A 108 -21.36 -6.45 9.91
N TYR A 109 -21.02 -7.36 8.99
CA TYR A 109 -19.92 -8.30 9.16
C TYR A 109 -18.64 -7.74 8.55
N SER A 110 -17.50 -8.00 9.19
CA SER A 110 -16.20 -7.61 8.67
C SER A 110 -15.17 -8.72 8.86
N GLN A 111 -14.23 -8.81 7.92
CA GLN A 111 -13.11 -9.74 7.96
C GLN A 111 -11.81 -8.96 7.68
N LYS A 112 -10.83 -9.12 8.57
CA LYS A 112 -9.52 -8.50 8.43
C LYS A 112 -8.57 -9.44 7.69
N TYR A 113 -7.71 -8.86 6.87
CA TYR A 113 -6.69 -9.54 6.11
C TYR A 113 -5.34 -8.84 6.27
N THR A 114 -4.34 -9.56 6.76
CA THR A 114 -3.02 -9.00 7.05
C THR A 114 -2.09 -9.15 5.86
N VAL A 115 -1.46 -8.03 5.50
CA VAL A 115 -0.38 -7.95 4.51
C VAL A 115 0.89 -7.53 5.22
N SER A 116 1.95 -8.33 5.07
CA SER A 116 3.29 -7.99 5.56
C SER A 116 4.19 -7.65 4.40
N GLN A 117 5.13 -6.72 4.59
CA GLN A 117 6.13 -6.39 3.59
C GLN A 117 7.51 -6.27 4.23
N ASP A 118 8.49 -6.95 3.62
CA ASP A 118 9.86 -6.99 4.10
C ASP A 118 10.48 -5.59 4.23
N ALA A 119 11.48 -5.49 5.11
CA ALA A 119 12.34 -4.32 5.22
C ALA A 119 13.06 -4.04 3.90
N GLY A 120 13.04 -2.78 3.49
CA GLY A 120 13.87 -2.28 2.41
C GLY A 120 15.31 -2.04 2.83
N THR A 121 16.09 -1.60 1.85
CA THR A 121 17.46 -1.14 2.03
C THR A 121 17.53 0.35 1.75
N ILE A 122 18.23 1.10 2.58
CA ILE A 122 18.55 2.50 2.26
C ILE A 122 19.59 2.51 1.13
N GLY A 123 19.18 2.94 -0.06
CA GLY A 123 20.14 3.27 -1.12
C GLY A 123 21.02 4.43 -0.64
N ASN A 124 22.35 4.32 -0.84
CA ASN A 124 23.33 5.33 -0.42
C ASN A 124 23.32 5.60 1.10
N TYR A 125 23.37 4.54 1.92
CA TYR A 125 23.48 4.67 3.37
C TYR A 125 24.71 5.51 3.76
N VAL A 126 24.46 6.68 4.35
CA VAL A 126 25.46 7.51 5.01
C VAL A 126 25.17 7.43 6.51
N PRO A 127 26.10 6.91 7.34
CA PRO A 127 25.87 6.81 8.78
C PRO A 127 25.57 8.18 9.41
N THR A 128 24.77 8.20 10.48
CA THR A 128 24.45 9.44 11.20
C THR A 128 25.74 10.14 11.67
N GLY A 129 25.84 11.44 11.39
CA GLY A 129 27.04 12.24 11.69
C GLY A 129 28.09 12.25 10.57
N TYR A 130 27.91 11.45 9.53
CA TYR A 130 28.69 11.51 8.30
C TYR A 130 27.90 12.24 7.23
N ASN A 131 28.61 13.01 6.40
CA ASN A 131 28.08 13.55 5.16
C ASN A 131 28.91 12.93 4.03
N LEU A 132 28.25 12.33 3.04
CA LEU A 132 28.93 11.95 1.81
C LEU A 132 29.21 13.23 1.02
N VAL A 133 30.41 13.76 1.19
CA VAL A 133 30.89 14.94 0.46
C VAL A 133 31.46 14.59 -0.91
N TRP A 134 31.62 13.31 -1.23
CA TRP A 134 32.20 12.82 -2.48
C TRP A 134 31.37 11.67 -3.06
N ALA A 135 30.55 11.98 -4.05
CA ALA A 135 29.95 10.99 -4.95
C ALA A 135 30.29 11.27 -6.43
N GLU A 136 30.72 12.51 -6.71
CA GLU A 136 30.73 13.08 -8.06
C GLU A 136 31.85 12.56 -8.99
N GLU A 137 32.95 11.98 -8.47
CA GLU A 137 34.01 11.40 -9.33
C GLU A 137 33.64 10.05 -9.95
N PHE A 138 32.72 9.29 -9.35
CA PHE A 138 32.36 7.95 -9.82
C PHE A 138 31.03 7.91 -10.58
N ASP A 139 30.19 8.94 -10.40
CA ASP A 139 28.86 9.03 -11.01
C ASP A 139 28.84 9.90 -12.28
N ALA A 140 29.95 10.53 -12.64
CA ALA A 140 30.06 11.31 -13.87
C ALA A 140 29.76 10.43 -15.10
N ALA A 141 29.00 11.00 -16.05
CA ALA A 141 28.68 10.32 -17.29
C ALA A 141 29.98 9.87 -17.98
N ARG A 142 30.01 8.59 -18.37
CA ARG A 142 31.14 8.03 -19.11
C ARG A 142 31.27 8.76 -20.45
N LEU A 143 32.52 8.97 -20.88
CA LEU A 143 32.85 9.44 -22.21
C LEU A 143 32.30 8.47 -23.26
N SER A 144 32.16 8.92 -24.51
CA SER A 144 31.68 8.09 -25.63
C SER A 144 32.49 6.80 -25.84
N SER A 145 33.73 6.75 -25.35
CA SER A 145 34.61 5.59 -25.34
C SER A 145 34.36 4.59 -24.18
N GLY A 146 33.35 4.85 -23.34
CA GLY A 146 33.02 4.03 -22.16
C GLY A 146 33.95 4.23 -20.96
N LYS A 147 34.93 5.13 -21.06
CA LYS A 147 35.80 5.52 -19.94
C LYS A 147 35.10 6.52 -19.00
N PRO A 148 35.37 6.51 -17.69
CA PRO A 148 34.96 7.61 -16.82
C PRO A 148 35.47 8.95 -17.33
N ALA A 149 34.73 10.03 -17.09
CA ALA A 149 35.26 11.36 -17.32
C ALA A 149 36.48 11.61 -16.40
N LEU A 150 37.46 12.38 -16.87
CA LEU A 150 38.54 12.84 -16.00
C LEU A 150 37.99 13.74 -14.88
N PRO A 151 38.61 13.75 -13.69
CA PRO A 151 38.24 14.68 -12.63
C PRO A 151 38.24 16.13 -13.12
N ASP A 152 37.21 16.89 -12.73
CA ASP A 152 37.13 18.32 -12.99
C ASP A 152 38.30 19.06 -12.31
N THR A 153 39.28 19.51 -13.09
CA THR A 153 40.49 20.17 -12.58
C THR A 153 40.24 21.55 -11.95
N GLN A 154 39.02 22.09 -12.01
CA GLN A 154 38.65 23.29 -11.24
C GLN A 154 38.20 22.94 -9.81
N LYS A 155 37.82 21.68 -9.57
CA LYS A 155 37.43 21.14 -8.26
C LYS A 155 38.54 20.30 -7.63
N TRP A 156 39.35 19.64 -8.46
CA TRP A 156 40.35 18.67 -8.06
C TRP A 156 41.77 19.11 -8.42
N TRP A 157 42.73 18.86 -7.53
CA TRP A 157 44.16 19.00 -7.82
C TRP A 157 44.90 17.70 -7.44
N TYR A 158 46.01 17.45 -8.12
CA TYR A 158 46.90 16.34 -7.83
C TYR A 158 47.98 16.78 -6.85
N GLU A 159 48.36 15.90 -5.93
CA GLU A 159 49.53 16.10 -5.08
C GLU A 159 50.78 15.60 -5.80
N ASN A 160 51.75 16.49 -6.01
CA ASN A 160 53.06 16.15 -6.56
C ASN A 160 54.07 16.11 -5.42
N LEU A 161 54.37 14.91 -4.90
CA LEU A 161 55.17 14.75 -3.69
C LEU A 161 56.38 13.84 -3.93
N PRO A 162 57.58 14.23 -3.43
CA PRO A 162 58.77 13.40 -3.53
C PRO A 162 58.69 12.20 -2.60
N LYS A 163 59.45 11.15 -2.93
CA LYS A 163 59.58 9.94 -2.09
C LYS A 163 59.80 10.30 -0.62
N GLY A 164 59.10 9.60 0.25
CA GLY A 164 59.18 9.70 1.71
C GLY A 164 58.30 10.80 2.31
N THR A 165 57.56 11.58 1.50
CA THR A 165 56.80 12.74 1.99
C THR A 165 55.46 12.36 2.60
N VAL A 166 54.76 11.41 1.98
CA VAL A 166 53.58 10.76 2.57
C VAL A 166 54.07 9.44 3.13
N ASN A 167 53.65 9.12 4.38
CA ASN A 167 53.81 7.82 5.07
C ASN A 167 55.14 7.03 4.87
N ASN A 168 56.25 7.73 4.59
CA ASN A 168 57.56 7.16 4.23
C ASN A 168 57.56 6.25 2.98
N GLU A 169 56.59 6.40 2.08
CA GLU A 169 56.56 5.64 0.84
C GLU A 169 57.74 5.98 -0.07
N LEU A 170 58.33 4.97 -0.71
CA LEU A 170 59.46 5.17 -1.64
C LEU A 170 59.02 5.68 -3.02
N GLN A 171 57.70 5.75 -3.25
CA GLN A 171 57.11 6.15 -4.51
C GLN A 171 57.09 7.68 -4.62
N THR A 172 57.31 8.19 -5.83
CA THR A 172 57.10 9.61 -6.14
C THR A 172 55.73 9.76 -6.78
N TYR A 173 54.88 10.61 -6.21
CA TYR A 173 53.60 10.93 -6.79
C TYR A 173 53.78 12.05 -7.80
N VAL A 174 53.48 11.75 -9.07
CA VAL A 174 53.47 12.74 -10.15
C VAL A 174 52.14 12.70 -10.87
N GLY A 175 51.57 13.87 -11.14
CA GLY A 175 50.48 14.03 -12.09
C GLY A 175 50.97 13.64 -13.49
N GLY A 176 50.48 12.52 -13.99
CA GLY A 176 50.81 12.01 -15.32
C GLY A 176 49.56 11.78 -16.15
N PHE A 177 49.60 12.18 -17.43
CA PHE A 177 48.59 11.81 -18.42
C PHE A 177 49.20 10.79 -19.39
N ARG A 178 48.46 9.72 -19.69
CA ARG A 178 48.77 8.84 -20.81
C ARG A 178 47.62 8.89 -21.80
N GLY A 179 47.76 9.75 -22.81
CA GLY A 179 46.64 10.06 -23.71
C GLY A 179 45.56 10.85 -22.96
N THR A 180 44.36 10.28 -22.86
CA THR A 180 43.20 10.89 -22.16
C THR A 180 43.00 10.37 -20.74
N ASP A 181 43.90 9.53 -20.23
CA ASP A 181 43.74 8.89 -18.91
C ASP A 181 44.72 9.50 -17.91
N THR A 182 44.26 9.78 -16.68
CA THR A 182 45.13 10.05 -15.55
C THR A 182 45.77 8.75 -15.10
N VAL A 183 47.11 8.74 -15.02
CA VAL A 183 47.86 7.63 -14.45
C VAL A 183 48.79 8.15 -13.37
N ALA A 184 48.81 7.50 -12.22
CA ALA A 184 49.92 7.63 -11.30
C ALA A 184 51.06 6.77 -11.87
N ALA A 185 52.17 7.42 -12.24
CA ALA A 185 53.36 6.70 -12.67
C ALA A 185 54.27 6.47 -11.46
N ILE A 186 54.47 5.20 -11.09
CA ILE A 186 55.47 4.81 -10.10
C ILE A 186 56.81 4.68 -10.84
N HIS A 187 57.74 5.57 -10.54
CA HIS A 187 59.11 5.58 -11.07
C HIS A 187 60.12 5.18 -10.00
#